data_AF-A0A7C9IQH3-F1
#
_entry.id   AF-A0A7C9IQH3-F1
#
_cell.length_a   1.000
_cell.length_b   1.000
_cell.length_c   1.000
_cell.angle_alpha   90.00
_cell.angle_beta   90.00
_cell.angle_gamma   90.00
#
_symmetry.space_group_name_H-M   'P 1'
#
loop_
_entity.id
_entity.type
_entity.pdbx_description
1 polymer ?
#
loop_
_entity_poly.entity_id
_entity_poly.type
_entity_poly.pdbx_seq_one_letter_code
_entity_poly.pdbx_strand_id
1 'polypeptide(L)'
;PAAWTPVCSGQWPGYNIVRDIFEDNETALIGVSVDNLPTLFAWTREMGGLWFPVASDFWPHGGLAKKLGILRSDGTAERALILV
;
A
#
# COMPACT_ATOMS: atom_id res chain seq x y z
N PRO A 1 4.86 6.56 0.83
CA PRO A 1 6.08 5.76 0.97
C PRO A 1 6.09 4.86 2.20
N ALA A 2 5.87 5.41 3.41
CA ALA A 2 5.92 4.64 4.67
C ALA A 2 4.65 4.84 5.49
N ALA A 3 4.23 3.79 6.20
CA ALA A 3 3.16 3.84 7.19
C ALA A 3 3.38 4.99 8.19
N TRP A 4 2.30 5.52 8.73
CA TRP A 4 2.31 6.63 9.70
C TRP A 4 2.80 7.99 9.20
N THR A 5 3.17 8.12 7.92
CA THR A 5 3.52 9.44 7.34
C THR A 5 2.27 10.21 6.86
N PRO A 6 2.20 11.54 7.03
CA PRO A 6 0.97 12.33 6.80
C PRO A 6 0.36 12.15 5.40
N VAL A 7 1.21 12.03 4.38
CA VAL A 7 0.76 11.91 2.98
C VAL A 7 0.22 10.51 2.67
N CYS A 8 0.65 9.47 3.38
CA CYS A 8 0.13 8.10 3.18
C CYS A 8 -1.18 7.87 3.91
N SER A 9 -1.33 8.49 5.09
CA SER A 9 -2.58 8.46 5.85
C SER A 9 -3.74 9.17 5.14
N GLY A 10 -3.48 10.01 4.13
CA GLY A 10 -4.53 10.60 3.28
C GLY A 10 -4.88 9.78 2.03
N GLN A 11 -3.92 9.08 1.42
CA GLN A 11 -4.15 8.40 0.14
C GLN A 11 -4.98 7.12 0.29
N TRP A 12 -4.70 6.30 1.30
CA TRP A 12 -5.33 4.99 1.43
C TRP A 12 -6.81 5.07 1.84
N PRO A 13 -7.20 5.94 2.78
CA PRO A 13 -8.61 6.21 3.03
C PRO A 13 -9.34 6.81 1.82
N GLY A 14 -8.62 7.51 0.93
CA GLY A 14 -9.18 8.03 -0.33
C GLY A 14 -9.72 6.93 -1.26
N TYR A 15 -9.16 5.72 -1.21
CA TYR A 15 -9.68 4.59 -1.99
C TYR A 15 -11.01 4.04 -1.46
N ASN A 16 -11.40 4.37 -0.22
CA ASN A 16 -12.74 4.01 0.28
C ASN A 16 -13.86 4.68 -0.54
N ILE A 17 -13.56 5.79 -1.23
CA ILE A 17 -14.54 6.56 -2.02
C ILE A 17 -14.76 5.94 -3.41
N VAL A 18 -13.84 5.09 -3.90
CA VAL A 18 -13.85 4.59 -5.28
C VAL A 18 -14.02 3.07 -5.38
N ARG A 19 -14.47 2.41 -4.30
CA ARG A 19 -14.69 0.96 -4.28
C ARG A 19 -15.59 0.49 -5.43
N ASP A 20 -16.71 1.17 -5.65
CA ASP A 20 -17.70 0.82 -6.68
C ASP A 20 -17.06 0.79 -8.08
N ILE A 21 -16.12 1.70 -8.36
CA ILE A 21 -15.40 1.72 -9.65
C ILE A 21 -14.57 0.45 -9.85
N PHE A 22 -13.91 -0.06 -8.79
CA PHE A 22 -13.14 -1.29 -8.89
C PHE A 22 -14.06 -2.52 -9.05
N GLU A 23 -15.19 -2.55 -8.35
CA GLU A 23 -16.17 -3.62 -8.46
C GLU A 23 -16.81 -3.66 -9.86
N ASP A 24 -17.22 -2.51 -10.39
CA ASP A 24 -17.82 -2.38 -11.72
C ASP A 24 -16.87 -2.77 -12.86
N ASN A 25 -15.56 -2.68 -12.63
CA ASN A 25 -14.52 -3.05 -13.59
C ASN A 25 -13.86 -4.41 -13.28
N GLU A 26 -14.48 -5.24 -12.43
CA GLU A 26 -13.98 -6.57 -12.05
C GLU A 26 -12.49 -6.57 -11.61
N THR A 27 -12.07 -5.49 -10.94
CA THR A 27 -10.65 -5.23 -10.63
C THR A 27 -10.39 -5.32 -9.13
N ALA A 28 -9.33 -6.03 -8.73
CA ALA A 28 -8.90 -6.08 -7.35
C ALA A 28 -7.86 -4.98 -7.03
N LEU A 29 -7.99 -4.35 -5.87
CA LEU A 29 -7.00 -3.42 -5.33
C LEU A 29 -6.15 -4.11 -4.26
N ILE A 30 -4.83 -3.89 -4.27
CA ILE A 30 -3.91 -4.36 -3.23
C ILE A 30 -3.00 -3.19 -2.83
N GLY A 31 -3.02 -2.84 -1.54
CA GLY A 31 -2.05 -1.91 -0.98
C GLY A 31 -0.72 -2.62 -0.73
N VAL A 32 0.41 -2.03 -1.10
CA VAL A 32 1.73 -2.59 -0.83
C VAL A 32 2.60 -1.55 -0.15
N SER A 33 3.30 -1.96 0.91
CA SER A 33 4.35 -1.15 1.54
C SER A 33 5.56 -2.01 1.93
N VAL A 34 6.73 -1.38 2.02
CA VAL A 34 7.96 -2.00 2.54
C VAL A 34 7.98 -2.11 4.08
N ASP A 35 6.96 -1.60 4.76
CA ASP A 35 6.79 -1.75 6.21
C ASP A 35 6.48 -3.21 6.60
N ASN A 36 6.90 -3.61 7.80
CA ASN A 36 6.63 -4.95 8.33
C ASN A 36 5.14 -5.19 8.64
N LEU A 37 4.75 -6.46 8.73
CA LEU A 37 3.35 -6.86 8.95
C LEU A 37 2.74 -6.30 10.25
N PRO A 38 3.41 -6.32 11.42
CA PRO A 38 2.88 -5.68 12.64
C PRO A 38 2.58 -4.18 12.48
N THR A 39 3.48 -3.43 11.84
CA THR A 39 3.30 -1.99 11.58
C THR A 39 2.09 -1.75 10.68
N LEU A 40 1.94 -2.53 9.61
CA LEU A 40 0.79 -2.42 8.71
C LEU A 40 -0.51 -2.81 9.38
N PHE A 41 -0.50 -3.86 10.19
CA PHE A 41 -1.68 -4.29 10.96
C PHE A 41 -2.15 -3.20 11.93
N ALA A 42 -1.24 -2.60 12.69
CA ALA A 42 -1.58 -1.49 13.59
C ALA A 42 -2.08 -0.26 12.81
N TRP A 43 -1.39 0.12 11.74
CA TRP A 43 -1.70 1.32 10.96
C TRP A 43 -3.06 1.23 10.27
N THR A 44 -3.37 0.09 9.65
CA THR A 44 -4.66 -0.15 8.97
C THR A 44 -5.83 -0.20 9.95
N ARG A 45 -5.63 -0.69 11.18
CA ARG A 45 -6.63 -0.62 12.25
C ARG A 45 -6.87 0.82 12.70
N GLU A 46 -5.82 1.62 12.88
CA GLU A 46 -5.93 3.02 13.25
C GLU A 46 -6.72 3.83 12.21
N MET A 47 -6.65 3.46 10.93
CA MET A 47 -7.46 4.07 9.86
C MET A 47 -8.97 3.74 9.93
N GLY A 48 -9.40 2.85 10.82
CA GLY A 48 -10.77 2.32 10.83
C GLY A 48 -10.99 1.16 9.86
N GLY A 49 -9.91 0.56 9.33
CA GLY A 49 -9.96 -0.52 8.36
C GLY A 49 -9.92 -0.05 6.91
N LEU A 50 -9.70 -1.00 6.00
CA LEU A 50 -9.66 -0.82 4.55
C LEU A 50 -10.46 -1.95 3.90
N TRP A 51 -11.13 -1.68 2.78
CA TRP A 51 -11.89 -2.71 2.04
C TRP A 51 -11.00 -3.61 1.18
N PHE A 52 -9.72 -3.26 1.03
CA PHE A 52 -8.73 -3.98 0.24
C PHE A 52 -7.60 -4.55 1.13
N PRO A 53 -6.98 -5.67 0.72
CA PRO A 53 -5.85 -6.24 1.45
C PRO A 53 -4.60 -5.37 1.33
N VAL A 54 -3.75 -5.46 2.36
CA VAL A 54 -2.47 -4.76 2.43
C VAL A 54 -1.34 -5.78 2.59
N ALA A 55 -0.40 -5.79 1.65
CA ALA A 55 0.76 -6.67 1.63
C ALA A 55 2.01 -5.97 2.17
N SER A 56 2.80 -6.73 2.92
CA SER A 56 4.12 -6.32 3.41
C SER A 56 5.21 -6.82 2.45
N ASP A 57 5.92 -5.90 1.81
CA ASP A 57 7.13 -6.14 1.01
C ASP A 57 8.40 -5.97 1.86
N PHE A 58 8.33 -6.33 3.15
CA PHE A 58 9.39 -6.08 4.11
C PHE A 58 10.56 -7.06 4.01
N TRP A 59 10.35 -8.32 3.62
CA TRP A 59 11.43 -9.32 3.57
C TRP A 59 11.31 -10.32 2.40
N PRO A 60 12.37 -10.50 1.59
CA PRO A 60 13.59 -9.69 1.55
C PRO A 60 13.26 -8.22 1.27
N HIS A 61 13.98 -7.29 1.90
CA HIS A 61 13.57 -5.87 1.95
C HIS A 61 13.30 -5.28 0.57
N GLY A 62 12.05 -4.85 0.36
CA GLY A 62 11.59 -4.26 -0.89
C GLY A 62 11.72 -5.22 -2.08
N GLY A 63 11.57 -6.53 -1.88
CA GLY A 63 11.81 -7.52 -2.93
C GLY A 63 10.95 -7.32 -4.17
N LEU A 64 9.68 -6.96 -4.01
CA LEU A 64 8.78 -6.59 -5.10
C LEU A 64 9.12 -5.18 -5.63
N ALA A 65 9.27 -4.19 -4.74
CA ALA A 65 9.59 -2.82 -5.10
C ALA A 65 10.88 -2.73 -5.94
N LYS A 66 11.88 -3.55 -5.61
CA LYS A 66 13.15 -3.66 -6.35
C LYS A 66 12.95 -4.23 -7.73
N LYS A 67 12.16 -5.31 -7.88
CA LYS A 67 11.85 -5.91 -9.19
C LYS A 67 11.09 -4.96 -10.10
N LEU A 68 10.26 -4.11 -9.53
CA LEU A 68 9.50 -3.08 -10.24
C LEU A 68 10.31 -1.79 -10.49
N GLY A 69 11.56 -1.71 -10.01
CA GLY A 69 12.41 -0.52 -10.19
C GLY A 69 11.99 0.70 -9.37
N ILE A 70 11.17 0.50 -8.32
CA ILE A 70 10.60 1.55 -7.49
C ILE A 70 11.11 1.53 -6.04
N LEU A 71 12.09 0.70 -5.69
CA LEU A 71 12.76 0.76 -4.40
C LEU A 71 13.81 1.87 -4.40
N ARG A 72 13.68 2.83 -3.49
CA ARG A 72 14.60 3.95 -3.32
C ARG A 72 15.84 3.55 -2.53
N SER A 73 16.91 4.32 -2.68
CA SER A 73 18.16 4.11 -1.94
C SER A 73 18.03 4.31 -0.42
N ASP A 74 16.98 5.00 0.03
CA ASP A 74 16.65 5.21 1.44
C ASP A 74 15.85 4.06 2.08
N GLY A 75 15.57 2.99 1.32
CA GLY A 75 14.81 1.83 1.78
C GLY A 75 13.29 2.00 1.73
N THR A 76 12.78 3.09 1.15
CA THR A 76 11.34 3.26 0.91
C THR A 76 10.95 2.93 -0.53
N ALA A 77 9.69 2.55 -0.77
CA ALA A 77 9.18 2.45 -2.14
C ALA A 77 8.71 3.83 -2.64
N GLU A 78 8.89 4.08 -3.94
CA GLU A 78 8.22 5.18 -4.63
C GLU A 78 6.70 5.03 -4.50
N ARG A 79 6.00 6.17 -4.55
CA ARG A 79 4.54 6.14 -4.66
C ARG A 79 4.17 5.85 -6.11
N ALA A 80 3.67 4.64 -6.37
CA ALA A 80 3.30 4.19 -7.70
C ALA A 80 1.89 3.57 -7.73
N LEU A 81 1.25 3.65 -8.89
CA LEU A 81 0.08 2.85 -9.26
C LEU A 81 0.44 2.01 -10.47
N ILE A 82 0.16 0.72 -10.40
CA ILE A 82 0.50 -0.25 -11.43
C ILE A 82 -0.78 -1.03 -11.73
N LEU A 83 -1.21 -0.99 -12.99
CA LEU A 83 -2.30 -1.81 -13.52
C LEU A 83 -1.67 -2.96 -14.31
N VAL A 84 -2.11 -4.18 -14.03
CA VAL A 84 -1.65 -5.42 -14.68
C VAL A 84 -2.77 -6.00 -15.51
#